data_AF-A0A524I0W0-F1
#
_entry.id   AF-A0A524I0W0-F1
#
_cell.length_a   1.000
_cell.length_b   1.000
_cell.length_c   1.000
_cell.angle_alpha   90.00
_cell.angle_beta   90.00
_cell.angle_gamma   90.00
#
_symmetry.space_group_name_H-M   'P 1'
#
loop_
_entity.id
_entity.type
_entity.pdbx_description
1 polymer ?
#
loop_
_entity_poly.entity_id
_entity_poly.type
_entity_poly.pdbx_seq_one_letter_code
_entity_poly.pdbx_strand_id
1 'polypeptide(L)'
;MSQLPTKLLFLCDHASNVVPAALERLGLPEDAFKTHIAYDIGAGALTAALAERFEAPSVLGKWSRLVVDLNRGHDDPTVVMRLSDGRIIPKNRDITQPEIINRITHYHAPYHAEIERRIAEIQAGGCIPVLISIHSFTPVWRGVMRPWQFGILWDRDDRLAKPLIDRLKHEENLTIGDNEPYVGTLENDCMYRHGTMNGLPHALIEVRQDLIADDEAVSQVAALLEVALRDCLDAMGPATLRFTRPLTLTSYLGNPHNLEGVSPMDEKTRTEMEAEVFRRLVAHLRARTDVQNIDMMNLAGFCRNCLGDWYREAAATRGIALDKDEAREIVYGMSPAEWKRLHQKEASPEALAQFAKSDKTHS
;
A
#
# COMPACT_ATOMS: atom_id res chain seq x y z
N MET A 1 -5.61 34.64 11.16
CA MET A 1 -6.49 33.60 10.58
C MET A 1 -5.60 32.40 10.34
N SER A 2 -5.84 31.25 10.99
CA SER A 2 -5.04 30.06 10.71
C SER A 2 -5.38 29.60 9.29
N GLN A 3 -4.38 29.60 8.42
CA GLN A 3 -4.46 29.00 7.09
C GLN A 3 -4.94 27.55 7.26
N LEU A 4 -5.92 27.11 6.47
CA LEU A 4 -6.36 25.72 6.50
C LEU A 4 -5.14 24.83 6.21
N PRO A 5 -4.95 23.72 6.94
CA PRO A 5 -3.84 22.82 6.70
C PRO A 5 -3.89 22.32 5.25
N THR A 6 -2.76 22.37 4.55
CA THR A 6 -2.65 21.87 3.18
C THR A 6 -2.97 20.37 3.12
N LYS A 7 -3.70 19.95 2.09
CA LYS A 7 -4.03 18.53 1.84
C LYS A 7 -2.91 17.78 1.12
N LEU A 8 -1.85 18.46 0.68
CA LEU A 8 -0.78 17.86 -0.13
C LEU A 8 0.33 17.29 0.74
N LEU A 9 0.90 16.17 0.29
CA LEU A 9 2.13 15.61 0.82
C LEU A 9 3.05 15.20 -0.35
N PHE A 10 4.21 15.85 -0.43
CA PHE A 10 5.23 15.53 -1.43
C PHE A 10 6.19 14.45 -0.91
N LEU A 11 6.54 13.50 -1.76
CA LEU A 11 7.37 12.35 -1.41
C LEU A 11 8.51 12.19 -2.41
N CYS A 12 9.68 11.76 -1.95
CA CYS A 12 10.79 11.42 -2.84
C CYS A 12 11.63 10.31 -2.21
N ASP A 13 11.36 9.07 -2.61
CA ASP A 13 12.00 7.88 -2.05
C ASP A 13 13.50 7.85 -2.31
N HIS A 14 13.94 8.43 -3.43
CA HIS A 14 15.31 8.33 -3.94
C HIS A 14 16.02 9.68 -3.97
N ALA A 15 15.70 10.56 -3.01
CA ALA A 15 16.21 11.93 -2.96
C ALA A 15 17.72 12.08 -2.74
N SER A 16 18.39 11.05 -2.21
CA SER A 16 19.76 11.15 -1.67
C SER A 16 20.62 9.97 -2.07
N ASN A 17 21.92 10.22 -2.26
CA ASN A 17 22.96 9.21 -2.49
C ASN A 17 23.80 8.89 -1.24
N VAL A 18 23.39 9.38 -0.07
CA VAL A 18 24.15 9.23 1.18
C VAL A 18 24.17 7.77 1.63
N VAL A 19 25.34 7.31 2.08
CA VAL A 19 25.54 5.98 2.66
C VAL A 19 25.99 6.13 4.11
N PRO A 20 25.40 5.40 5.08
CA PRO A 20 25.90 5.35 6.45
C PRO A 20 27.39 4.97 6.48
N ALA A 21 28.19 5.67 7.28
CA ALA A 21 29.64 5.43 7.36
C ALA A 21 29.99 3.96 7.67
N ALA A 22 29.19 3.30 8.52
CA ALA A 22 29.35 1.88 8.87
C ALA A 22 29.24 0.92 7.66
N LEU A 23 28.59 1.34 6.57
CA LEU A 23 28.48 0.57 5.35
C LEU A 23 29.63 0.83 4.37
N GLU A 24 30.61 1.67 4.71
CA GLU A 24 31.86 1.93 3.95
C GLU A 24 31.62 2.07 2.44
N ARG A 25 30.67 2.93 2.06
CA ARG A 25 30.29 3.18 0.66
C ARG A 25 29.94 1.92 -0.13
N LEU A 26 29.48 0.87 0.55
CA LEU A 26 29.11 -0.41 -0.03
C LEU A 26 30.23 -1.11 -0.83
N GLY A 27 31.49 -0.69 -0.65
CA GLY A 27 32.63 -1.13 -1.44
C GLY A 27 32.65 -0.57 -2.88
N LEU A 28 31.85 0.44 -3.18
CA LEU A 28 31.83 1.12 -4.48
C LEU A 28 32.72 2.37 -4.45
N PRO A 29 33.33 2.74 -5.59
CA PRO A 29 34.04 4.00 -5.73
C PRO A 29 33.08 5.19 -5.82
N GLU A 30 33.61 6.39 -5.61
CA GLU A 30 32.84 7.63 -5.48
C GLU A 30 32.00 7.98 -6.72
N ASP A 31 32.48 7.64 -7.93
CA ASP A 31 31.77 7.87 -9.18
C ASP A 31 30.41 7.17 -9.23
N ALA A 32 30.28 6.00 -8.59
CA ALA A 32 29.03 5.25 -8.55
C ALA A 32 27.91 6.03 -7.85
N PHE A 33 28.24 6.92 -6.92
CA PHE A 33 27.29 7.72 -6.17
C PHE A 33 26.88 9.02 -6.87
N LYS A 34 27.51 9.33 -8.01
CA LYS A 34 27.18 10.48 -8.85
C LYS A 34 26.24 10.12 -10.01
N THR A 35 25.80 8.87 -10.09
CA THR A 35 24.94 8.37 -11.16
C THR A 35 23.58 7.91 -10.63
N HIS A 36 22.66 7.67 -11.56
CA HIS A 36 21.27 7.28 -11.29
C HIS A 36 21.12 5.95 -10.55
N ILE A 37 22.17 5.12 -10.48
CA ILE A 37 22.11 3.87 -9.73
C ILE A 37 22.01 4.12 -8.22
N ALA A 38 22.51 5.25 -7.73
CA ALA A 38 22.56 5.55 -6.30
C ALA A 38 21.34 6.32 -5.78
N TYR A 39 20.71 7.13 -6.64
CA TYR A 39 19.63 8.04 -6.31
C TYR A 39 19.02 8.61 -7.59
N ASP A 40 17.93 9.35 -7.45
CA ASP A 40 17.28 10.05 -8.54
C ASP A 40 17.81 11.48 -8.62
N ILE A 41 18.57 11.76 -9.67
CA ILE A 41 19.28 13.03 -9.86
C ILE A 41 18.25 14.15 -10.06
N GLY A 42 18.31 15.16 -9.18
CA GLY A 42 17.43 16.33 -9.22
C GLY A 42 16.06 16.13 -8.55
N ALA A 43 15.60 14.88 -8.38
CA ALA A 43 14.26 14.60 -7.85
C ALA A 43 14.04 15.16 -6.44
N GLY A 44 15.04 15.04 -5.55
CA GLY A 44 14.96 15.61 -4.20
C GLY A 44 14.85 17.14 -4.20
N ALA A 45 15.62 17.81 -5.07
CA ALA A 45 15.57 19.27 -5.21
C ALA A 45 14.22 19.73 -5.80
N LEU A 46 13.72 19.05 -6.83
CA LEU A 46 12.41 19.31 -7.41
C LEU A 46 11.28 19.11 -6.38
N THR A 47 11.36 18.06 -5.56
CA THR A 47 10.38 17.80 -4.49
C THR A 47 10.35 18.94 -3.48
N ALA A 48 11.52 19.40 -3.03
CA ALA A 48 11.61 20.52 -2.09
C ALA A 48 11.05 21.82 -2.70
N ALA A 49 11.39 22.12 -3.96
CA ALA A 49 10.89 23.29 -4.66
C ALA A 49 9.36 23.28 -4.83
N LEU A 50 8.77 22.13 -5.16
CA LEU A 50 7.31 21.97 -5.22
C LEU A 50 6.68 22.12 -3.84
N ALA A 51 7.23 21.46 -2.81
CA ALA A 51 6.71 21.56 -1.46
C ALA A 51 6.67 23.01 -0.95
N GLU A 52 7.71 23.80 -1.24
CA GLU A 52 7.75 25.24 -0.93
C GLU A 52 6.65 26.02 -1.67
N ARG A 53 6.52 25.83 -2.98
CA ARG A 53 5.51 26.51 -3.82
C ARG A 53 4.08 26.23 -3.41
N PHE A 54 3.82 25.03 -2.88
CA PHE A 54 2.50 24.61 -2.40
C PHE A 54 2.29 24.83 -0.90
N GLU A 55 3.27 25.39 -0.19
CA GLU A 55 3.27 25.52 1.28
C GLU A 55 2.90 24.19 1.95
N ALA A 56 3.46 23.09 1.44
CA ALA A 56 3.10 21.72 1.78
C ALA A 56 4.27 20.95 2.43
N PRO A 57 3.99 19.98 3.31
CA PRO A 57 5.03 19.10 3.83
C PRO A 57 5.61 18.21 2.73
N SER A 58 6.87 17.83 2.91
CA SER A 58 7.55 16.83 2.09
C SER A 58 8.32 15.82 2.94
N VAL A 59 8.40 14.56 2.50
CA VAL A 59 9.26 13.53 3.08
C VAL A 59 10.28 13.07 2.03
N LEU A 60 11.56 13.29 2.31
CA LEU A 60 12.66 12.96 1.42
C LEU A 60 13.47 11.78 1.97
N GLY A 61 13.75 10.79 1.12
CA GLY A 61 14.61 9.67 1.43
C GLY A 61 16.03 10.13 1.76
N LYS A 62 16.49 9.82 2.98
CA LYS A 62 17.82 10.24 3.46
C LYS A 62 18.96 9.42 2.87
N TRP A 63 18.70 8.14 2.56
CA TRP A 63 19.72 7.17 2.21
C TRP A 63 19.64 6.78 0.73
N SER A 64 20.79 6.45 0.14
CA SER A 64 20.87 5.88 -1.21
C SER A 64 20.01 4.64 -1.33
N ARG A 65 19.33 4.47 -2.47
CA ARG A 65 18.63 3.22 -2.81
C ARG A 65 19.54 1.99 -2.83
N LEU A 66 20.86 2.17 -2.94
CA LEU A 66 21.83 1.08 -2.82
C LEU A 66 22.01 0.60 -1.38
N VAL A 67 21.69 1.42 -0.38
CA VAL A 67 21.63 0.99 1.03
C VAL A 67 20.40 0.13 1.21
N VAL A 68 19.23 0.72 0.95
CA VAL A 68 17.93 0.07 0.94
C VAL A 68 17.01 0.88 0.03
N ASP A 69 16.25 0.22 -0.84
CA ASP A 69 15.32 0.89 -1.74
C ASP A 69 14.02 1.23 -0.99
N LEU A 70 13.79 2.52 -0.77
CA LEU A 70 12.64 3.05 -0.05
C LEU A 70 11.32 2.95 -0.85
N ASN A 71 11.39 2.65 -2.15
CA ASN A 71 10.22 2.42 -3.00
C ASN A 71 9.96 0.92 -3.23
N ARG A 72 10.57 0.04 -2.44
CA ARG A 72 10.35 -1.41 -2.51
C ARG A 72 9.70 -1.92 -1.23
N GLY A 73 8.87 -2.96 -1.40
CA GLY A 73 8.33 -3.74 -0.29
C GLY A 73 9.45 -4.38 0.53
N HIS A 74 9.20 -4.60 1.82
CA HIS A 74 10.17 -5.24 2.72
C HIS A 74 10.46 -6.71 2.34
N ASP A 75 9.56 -7.31 1.57
CA ASP A 75 9.62 -8.66 1.00
C ASP A 75 10.21 -8.70 -0.42
N ASP A 76 10.45 -7.54 -1.04
CA ASP A 76 10.97 -7.47 -2.40
C ASP A 76 12.45 -7.93 -2.44
N PRO A 77 12.81 -8.85 -3.35
CA PRO A 77 14.18 -9.38 -3.43
C PRO A 77 15.23 -8.32 -3.81
N THR A 78 14.79 -7.17 -4.33
CA THR A 78 15.60 -6.01 -4.71
C THR A 78 15.59 -4.88 -3.68
N VAL A 79 14.90 -5.03 -2.54
CA VAL A 79 14.91 -4.06 -1.43
C VAL A 79 16.33 -3.71 -0.97
N VAL A 80 17.26 -4.66 -1.08
CA VAL A 80 18.70 -4.38 -1.07
C VAL A 80 19.31 -4.88 -2.38
N MET A 81 19.48 -3.95 -3.32
CA MET A 81 19.97 -4.24 -4.66
C MET A 81 21.38 -4.85 -4.62
N ARG A 82 21.61 -5.92 -5.38
CA ARG A 82 22.92 -6.60 -5.48
C ARG A 82 23.70 -6.25 -6.74
N LEU A 83 22.98 -5.92 -7.81
CA LEU A 83 23.50 -5.63 -9.15
C LEU A 83 22.68 -4.48 -9.74
N SER A 84 23.33 -3.38 -10.11
CA SER A 84 22.66 -2.24 -10.77
C SER A 84 23.47 -1.83 -11.99
N ASP A 85 22.83 -1.69 -13.16
CA ASP A 85 23.48 -1.37 -14.45
C ASP A 85 24.72 -2.21 -14.78
N GLY A 86 24.65 -3.52 -14.50
CA GLY A 86 25.75 -4.44 -14.76
C GLY A 86 26.91 -4.32 -13.75
N ARG A 87 26.79 -3.46 -12.73
CA ARG A 87 27.77 -3.28 -11.66
C ARG A 87 27.34 -4.02 -10.40
N ILE A 88 28.15 -4.98 -9.97
CA ILE A 88 27.97 -5.67 -8.68
C ILE A 88 28.22 -4.65 -7.57
N ILE A 89 27.37 -4.65 -6.55
CA ILE A 89 27.52 -3.84 -5.34
C ILE A 89 28.23 -4.72 -4.29
N PRO A 90 29.54 -4.52 -4.02
CA PRO A 90 30.34 -5.53 -3.32
C PRO A 90 29.80 -5.93 -1.94
N LYS A 91 29.37 -4.95 -1.13
CA LYS A 91 28.81 -5.23 0.20
C LYS A 91 27.35 -5.71 0.21
N ASN A 92 26.68 -5.71 -0.95
CA ASN A 92 25.32 -6.26 -1.07
C ASN A 92 25.31 -7.64 -1.74
N ARG A 93 26.37 -8.03 -2.45
CA ARG A 93 26.44 -9.30 -3.22
C ARG A 93 26.04 -10.52 -2.37
N ASP A 94 26.64 -10.64 -1.19
CA ASP A 94 26.48 -11.77 -0.29
C ASP A 94 25.70 -11.37 0.98
N ILE A 95 24.80 -10.38 0.87
CA ILE A 95 24.04 -9.86 2.00
C ILE A 95 23.16 -10.96 2.62
N THR A 96 23.18 -11.03 3.95
CA THR A 96 22.43 -12.03 4.72
C THR A 96 21.05 -11.49 5.11
N GLN A 97 20.11 -12.38 5.39
CA GLN A 97 18.77 -11.99 5.84
C GLN A 97 18.80 -11.12 7.13
N PRO A 98 19.62 -11.42 8.15
CA PRO A 98 19.76 -10.54 9.31
C PRO A 98 20.21 -9.12 8.95
N GLU A 99 21.11 -8.96 7.98
CA GLU A 99 21.55 -7.64 7.54
C GLU A 99 20.50 -6.91 6.71
N ILE A 100 19.70 -7.62 5.88
CA ILE A 100 18.53 -7.02 5.21
C ILE A 100 17.54 -6.48 6.25
N ILE A 101 17.20 -7.28 7.26
CA ILE A 101 16.30 -6.87 8.36
C ILE A 101 16.87 -5.66 9.10
N ASN A 102 18.18 -5.64 9.36
CA ASN A 102 18.86 -4.53 9.99
C ASN A 102 18.72 -3.23 9.17
N ARG A 103 18.94 -3.29 7.85
CA ARG A 103 18.75 -2.13 6.96
C ARG A 103 17.31 -1.67 6.88
N ILE A 104 16.37 -2.61 6.83
CA ILE A 104 14.95 -2.28 6.85
C ILE A 104 14.60 -1.53 8.14
N THR A 105 15.01 -2.08 9.29
CA THR A 105 14.71 -1.51 10.61
C THR A 105 15.26 -0.09 10.79
N HIS A 106 16.49 0.16 10.33
CA HIS A 106 17.19 1.42 10.62
C HIS A 106 17.06 2.49 9.53
N TYR A 107 16.74 2.11 8.29
CA TYR A 107 16.79 3.02 7.14
C TYR A 107 15.48 3.08 6.36
N HIS A 108 14.74 1.96 6.24
CA HIS A 108 13.48 1.88 5.48
C HIS A 108 12.24 2.18 6.34
N ALA A 109 12.08 1.46 7.45
CA ALA A 109 10.94 1.61 8.34
C ALA A 109 10.80 3.04 8.89
N PRO A 110 11.88 3.77 9.29
CA PRO A 110 11.74 5.15 9.76
C PRO A 110 11.24 6.12 8.69
N TYR A 111 11.59 5.91 7.42
CA TYR A 111 11.09 6.73 6.32
C TYR A 111 9.58 6.56 6.12
N HIS A 112 9.10 5.31 6.06
CA HIS A 112 7.66 5.07 5.93
C HIS A 112 6.86 5.46 7.17
N ALA A 113 7.43 5.32 8.37
CA ALA A 113 6.81 5.79 9.60
C ALA A 113 6.62 7.32 9.58
N GLU A 114 7.57 8.07 9.01
CA GLU A 114 7.40 9.52 8.83
C GLU A 114 6.29 9.85 7.82
N ILE A 115 6.18 9.10 6.71
CA ILE A 115 5.06 9.27 5.76
C ILE A 115 3.72 9.02 6.45
N GLU A 116 3.58 7.91 7.17
CA GLU A 116 2.39 7.56 7.93
C GLU A 116 2.03 8.64 8.95
N ARG A 117 3.04 9.20 9.63
CA ARG A 117 2.87 10.30 10.58
C ARG A 117 2.35 11.56 9.89
N ARG A 118 2.89 11.93 8.73
CA ARG A 118 2.42 13.10 7.95
C ARG A 118 1.01 12.94 7.41
N ILE A 119 0.67 11.73 6.93
CA ILE A 119 -0.69 11.38 6.51
C ILE A 119 -1.65 11.57 7.68
N ALA A 120 -1.31 11.02 8.86
CA ALA A 120 -2.14 11.16 10.05
C ALA A 120 -2.29 12.62 10.52
N GLU A 121 -1.25 13.44 10.42
CA GLU A 121 -1.31 14.88 10.73
C GLU A 121 -2.32 15.61 9.84
N ILE A 122 -2.28 15.38 8.52
CA ILE A 122 -3.21 16.00 7.56
C ILE A 122 -4.65 15.53 7.83
N GLN A 123 -4.84 14.23 8.12
CA GLN A 123 -6.15 13.67 8.47
C GLN A 123 -6.71 14.23 9.77
N ALA A 124 -5.87 14.41 10.80
CA ALA A 124 -6.28 15.04 12.06
C ALA A 124 -6.72 16.50 11.86
N GLY A 125 -6.22 17.17 10.82
CA GLY A 125 -6.67 18.47 10.37
C GLY A 125 -8.02 18.47 9.61
N GLY A 126 -8.67 17.32 9.47
CA GLY A 126 -9.96 17.17 8.79
C GLY A 126 -9.87 17.10 7.26
N CYS A 127 -8.67 16.87 6.71
CA CYS A 127 -8.43 16.80 5.27
C CYS A 127 -8.15 15.36 4.81
N ILE A 128 -8.53 15.02 3.59
CA ILE A 128 -8.06 13.79 2.93
C ILE A 128 -6.75 14.12 2.22
N PRO A 129 -5.61 13.49 2.59
CA PRO A 129 -4.33 13.77 1.95
C PRO A 129 -4.31 13.39 0.48
N VAL A 130 -3.53 14.14 -0.30
CA VAL A 130 -3.21 13.86 -1.71
C VAL A 130 -1.70 13.72 -1.82
N LEU A 131 -1.24 12.57 -2.31
CA LEU A 131 0.19 12.22 -2.34
C LEU A 131 0.79 12.47 -3.72
N ILE A 132 1.93 13.14 -3.77
CA ILE A 132 2.67 13.36 -5.01
C ILE A 132 4.08 12.85 -4.80
N SER A 133 4.43 11.74 -5.45
CA SER A 133 5.78 11.19 -5.40
C SER A 133 6.57 11.66 -6.62
N ILE A 134 7.80 12.14 -6.40
CA ILE A 134 8.69 12.64 -7.46
C ILE A 134 9.88 11.70 -7.58
N HIS A 135 10.09 11.22 -8.80
CA HIS A 135 11.21 10.37 -9.21
C HIS A 135 11.87 10.99 -10.44
N SER A 136 13.05 10.47 -10.79
CA SER A 136 13.72 10.83 -12.03
C SER A 136 14.35 9.64 -12.71
N PHE A 137 14.49 9.72 -14.03
CA PHE A 137 15.07 8.64 -14.81
C PHE A 137 16.13 9.11 -15.80
N THR A 138 17.07 8.21 -16.09
CA THR A 138 18.16 8.47 -17.04
C THR A 138 17.65 8.65 -18.47
N PRO A 139 18.16 9.64 -19.24
CA PRO A 139 17.70 9.89 -20.60
C PRO A 139 17.98 8.73 -21.56
N VAL A 140 19.11 8.05 -21.39
CA VAL A 140 19.52 6.95 -22.27
C VAL A 140 19.59 5.65 -21.49
N TRP A 141 18.84 4.65 -21.92
CA TRP A 141 18.83 3.33 -21.32
C TRP A 141 19.31 2.29 -22.32
N ARG A 142 20.42 1.60 -21.99
CA ARG A 142 21.04 0.59 -22.86
C ARG A 142 21.25 1.07 -24.30
N GLY A 143 21.65 2.34 -24.46
CA GLY A 143 21.89 2.97 -25.75
C GLY A 143 20.66 3.51 -26.47
N VAL A 144 19.45 3.36 -25.89
CA VAL A 144 18.20 3.87 -26.46
C VAL A 144 17.77 5.14 -25.73
N MET A 145 17.51 6.21 -26.47
CA MET A 145 16.97 7.46 -25.94
C MET A 145 15.52 7.26 -25.52
N ARG A 146 15.18 7.65 -24.30
CA ARG A 146 13.80 7.65 -23.80
C ARG A 146 13.09 8.94 -24.28
N PRO A 147 12.06 8.84 -25.13
CA PRO A 147 11.48 10.00 -25.78
C PRO A 147 10.73 10.92 -24.81
N TRP A 148 10.18 10.37 -23.73
CA TRP A 148 9.38 11.09 -22.75
C TRP A 148 10.23 12.05 -21.91
N GLN A 149 9.74 13.26 -21.69
CA GLN A 149 10.27 14.21 -20.72
C GLN A 149 9.70 13.94 -19.32
N PHE A 150 8.42 13.56 -19.26
CA PHE A 150 7.71 13.23 -18.04
C PHE A 150 6.99 11.89 -18.20
N GLY A 151 7.01 11.07 -17.16
CA GLY A 151 6.17 9.90 -17.01
C GLY A 151 5.22 10.08 -15.83
N ILE A 152 3.95 9.75 -15.99
CA ILE A 152 3.00 9.72 -14.87
C ILE A 152 2.63 8.27 -14.62
N LEU A 153 3.01 7.78 -13.45
CA LEU A 153 2.90 6.39 -13.06
C LEU A 153 1.74 6.26 -12.06
N TRP A 154 0.89 5.27 -12.31
CA TRP A 154 -0.32 5.03 -11.52
C TRP A 154 -0.82 3.60 -11.70
N ASP A 155 -1.46 3.07 -10.66
CA ASP A 155 -2.13 1.75 -10.71
C ASP A 155 -3.60 1.91 -11.11
N ARG A 156 -4.52 1.92 -10.13
CA ARG A 156 -5.97 1.95 -10.38
C ARG A 156 -6.64 3.25 -9.97
N ASP A 157 -5.92 4.14 -9.29
CA ASP A 157 -6.44 5.45 -8.91
C ASP A 157 -6.08 6.49 -9.98
N ASP A 158 -7.06 6.81 -10.82
CA ASP A 158 -6.91 7.73 -11.93
C ASP A 158 -7.28 9.18 -11.59
N ARG A 159 -7.64 9.50 -10.34
CA ARG A 159 -8.23 10.80 -9.98
C ARG A 159 -7.28 11.98 -10.18
N LEU A 160 -5.97 11.75 -9.98
CA LEU A 160 -4.94 12.76 -10.20
C LEU A 160 -4.09 12.44 -11.43
N ALA A 161 -3.70 11.18 -11.61
CA ALA A 161 -2.78 10.76 -12.65
C ALA A 161 -3.30 11.04 -14.07
N LYS A 162 -4.53 10.61 -14.42
CA LYS A 162 -5.07 10.84 -15.77
C LYS A 162 -5.27 12.32 -16.10
N PRO A 163 -5.91 13.13 -15.23
CA PRO A 163 -5.98 14.57 -15.47
C PRO A 163 -4.62 15.22 -15.64
N LEU A 164 -3.61 14.79 -14.87
CA LEU A 164 -2.25 15.33 -14.98
C LEU A 164 -1.60 14.97 -16.31
N ILE A 165 -1.75 13.71 -16.78
CA ILE A 165 -1.31 13.28 -18.11
C ILE A 165 -1.97 14.15 -19.18
N ASP A 166 -3.29 14.29 -19.13
CA ASP A 166 -4.05 15.05 -20.13
C ASP A 166 -3.65 16.53 -20.11
N ARG A 167 -3.49 17.12 -18.93
CA ARG A 167 -3.07 18.51 -18.77
C ARG A 167 -1.67 18.77 -19.31
N LEU A 168 -0.71 17.89 -19.02
CA LEU A 168 0.68 18.03 -19.48
C LEU A 168 0.82 17.79 -20.99
N LYS A 169 -0.05 16.96 -21.60
CA LYS A 169 -0.09 16.78 -23.07
C LYS A 169 -0.47 18.05 -23.84
N HIS A 170 -1.04 19.06 -23.18
CA HIS A 170 -1.33 20.36 -23.80
C HIS A 170 -0.12 21.29 -23.83
N GLU A 171 0.97 20.97 -23.13
CA GLU A 171 2.21 21.75 -23.21
C GLU A 171 2.93 21.48 -24.53
N GLU A 172 3.22 22.55 -25.27
CA GLU A 172 3.98 22.45 -26.51
C GLU A 172 5.38 21.90 -26.22
N ASN A 173 5.83 20.93 -27.02
CA ASN A 173 7.16 20.30 -26.93
C ASN A 173 7.39 19.32 -25.77
N LEU A 174 6.36 18.93 -25.02
CA LEU A 174 6.45 17.83 -24.06
C LEU A 174 5.93 16.51 -24.64
N THR A 175 6.69 15.44 -24.45
CA THR A 175 6.26 14.06 -24.65
C THR A 175 6.01 13.44 -23.28
N ILE A 176 4.75 13.07 -23.03
CA ILE A 176 4.28 12.55 -21.74
C ILE A 176 4.05 11.05 -21.84
N GLY A 177 4.65 10.30 -20.92
CA GLY A 177 4.46 8.88 -20.73
C GLY A 177 3.30 8.60 -19.78
N ASP A 178 2.40 7.69 -20.18
CA ASP A 178 1.39 7.10 -19.30
C ASP A 178 1.91 5.72 -18.88
N ASN A 179 2.34 5.59 -17.62
CA ASN A 179 3.07 4.40 -17.15
C ASN A 179 4.30 4.07 -18.01
N GLU A 180 5.05 5.10 -18.37
CA GLU A 180 6.34 5.03 -19.07
C GLU A 180 7.34 5.95 -18.36
N PRO A 181 8.65 5.61 -18.29
CA PRO A 181 9.28 4.42 -18.86
C PRO A 181 9.12 3.16 -17.99
N TYR A 182 8.37 3.26 -16.89
CA TYR A 182 8.09 2.15 -15.97
C TYR A 182 6.59 2.04 -15.71
N VAL A 183 6.15 0.83 -15.40
CA VAL A 183 4.77 0.57 -15.01
C VAL A 183 4.55 0.97 -13.55
N GLY A 184 3.53 1.76 -13.27
CA GLY A 184 3.15 2.22 -11.92
C GLY A 184 2.28 1.26 -11.11
N THR A 185 2.22 -0.03 -11.50
CA THR A 185 1.37 -1.04 -10.86
C THR A 185 2.15 -1.95 -9.90
N LEU A 186 3.31 -1.50 -9.41
CA LEU A 186 4.19 -2.32 -8.59
C LEU A 186 3.57 -2.52 -7.19
N GLU A 187 3.27 -3.76 -6.83
CA GLU A 187 2.76 -4.08 -5.50
C GLU A 187 3.83 -3.80 -4.43
N ASN A 188 3.37 -3.36 -3.26
CA ASN A 188 4.20 -3.03 -2.09
C ASN A 188 5.22 -1.90 -2.29
N ASP A 189 5.17 -1.17 -3.40
CA ASP A 189 5.94 0.07 -3.56
C ASP A 189 5.41 1.19 -2.65
N CYS A 190 6.07 2.35 -2.64
CA CYS A 190 5.72 3.44 -1.73
C CYS A 190 4.30 3.98 -1.98
N MET A 191 3.92 4.17 -3.25
CA MET A 191 2.60 4.70 -3.60
C MET A 191 1.49 3.67 -3.44
N TYR A 192 1.80 2.40 -3.62
CA TYR A 192 0.93 1.30 -3.24
C TYR A 192 0.63 1.35 -1.76
N ARG A 193 1.67 1.35 -0.91
CA ARG A 193 1.54 1.33 0.55
C ARG A 193 0.78 2.54 1.09
N HIS A 194 1.13 3.74 0.63
CA HIS A 194 0.64 4.98 1.23
C HIS A 194 -0.56 5.56 0.49
N GLY A 195 -0.60 5.48 -0.83
CA GLY A 195 -1.69 5.99 -1.66
C GLY A 195 -2.80 4.96 -1.86
N THR A 196 -2.50 3.92 -2.64
CA THR A 196 -3.48 2.91 -3.09
C THR A 196 -4.16 2.20 -1.93
N MET A 197 -3.40 1.68 -0.96
CA MET A 197 -3.94 0.92 0.17
C MET A 197 -4.75 1.77 1.16
N ASN A 198 -4.57 3.10 1.16
CA ASN A 198 -5.33 4.03 1.99
C ASN A 198 -6.42 4.77 1.20
N GLY A 199 -6.60 4.44 -0.09
CA GLY A 199 -7.55 5.09 -0.98
C GLY A 199 -7.35 6.59 -1.16
N LEU A 200 -6.13 7.08 -0.95
CA LEU A 200 -5.78 8.49 -1.07
C LEU A 200 -5.50 8.82 -2.55
N PRO A 201 -5.97 9.97 -3.07
CA PRO A 201 -5.58 10.41 -4.41
C PRO A 201 -4.07 10.56 -4.49
N HIS A 202 -3.45 10.00 -5.52
CA HIS A 202 -2.00 10.06 -5.67
C HIS A 202 -1.56 10.04 -7.13
N ALA A 203 -0.34 10.50 -7.36
CA ALA A 203 0.38 10.35 -8.62
C ALA A 203 1.88 10.22 -8.34
N LEU A 204 2.56 9.38 -9.12
CA LEU A 204 4.03 9.34 -9.16
C LEU A 204 4.48 10.00 -10.47
N ILE A 205 5.29 11.04 -10.36
CA ILE A 205 5.82 11.81 -11.47
C ILE A 205 7.29 11.43 -11.67
N GLU A 206 7.60 10.83 -12.81
CA GLU A 206 8.93 10.55 -13.31
C GLU A 206 9.39 11.69 -14.20
N VAL A 207 10.53 12.31 -13.89
CA VAL A 207 11.12 13.39 -14.71
C VAL A 207 12.42 12.92 -15.34
N ARG A 208 12.62 13.15 -16.64
CA ARG A 208 13.90 12.82 -17.26
C ARG A 208 14.99 13.70 -16.68
N GLN A 209 16.03 13.10 -16.10
CA GLN A 209 16.96 13.80 -15.21
C GLN A 209 17.76 14.94 -15.87
N ASP A 210 17.91 14.96 -17.21
CA ASP A 210 18.53 16.07 -17.94
C ASP A 210 17.73 17.38 -17.80
N LEU A 211 16.44 17.30 -17.48
CA LEU A 211 15.55 18.46 -17.30
C LEU A 211 15.63 19.06 -15.88
N ILE A 212 16.33 18.41 -14.97
CA ILE A 212 16.46 18.80 -13.55
C ILE A 212 17.89 18.62 -13.05
N ALA A 213 18.86 18.84 -13.94
CA ALA A 213 20.28 18.62 -13.66
C ALA A 213 20.92 19.69 -12.76
N ASP A 214 20.31 20.88 -12.67
CA ASP A 214 20.76 22.02 -11.88
C ASP A 214 19.58 22.83 -11.32
N ASP A 215 19.89 23.80 -10.45
CA ASP A 215 18.89 24.60 -9.72
C ASP A 215 18.00 25.44 -10.65
N GLU A 216 18.52 25.92 -11.78
CA GLU A 216 17.75 26.69 -12.75
C GLU A 216 16.73 25.78 -13.45
N ALA A 217 17.18 24.61 -13.93
CA ALA A 217 16.34 23.61 -14.57
C ALA A 217 15.27 23.08 -13.60
N VAL A 218 15.63 22.82 -12.34
CA VAL A 218 14.69 22.45 -11.26
C VAL A 218 13.62 23.53 -11.08
N SER A 219 13.99 24.80 -11.03
CA SER A 219 13.04 25.90 -10.85
C SER A 219 12.05 26.01 -12.02
N GLN A 220 12.53 25.82 -13.26
CA GLN A 220 11.70 25.83 -14.47
C GLN A 220 10.70 24.67 -14.47
N VAL A 221 11.17 23.44 -14.18
CA VAL A 221 10.29 22.26 -14.10
C VAL A 221 9.30 22.39 -12.94
N ALA A 222 9.72 22.90 -11.78
CA ALA A 222 8.84 23.13 -10.64
C ALA A 222 7.71 24.13 -10.98
N ALA A 223 8.01 25.21 -11.71
CA ALA A 223 7.01 26.17 -12.15
C ALA A 223 5.99 25.56 -13.13
N LEU A 224 6.46 24.72 -14.06
CA LEU A 224 5.59 24.02 -15.01
C LEU A 224 4.66 23.04 -14.28
N LEU A 225 5.22 22.19 -13.41
CA LEU A 225 4.45 21.21 -12.65
C LEU A 225 3.50 21.89 -11.65
N GLU A 226 3.88 23.03 -11.06
CA GLU A 226 2.99 23.79 -10.18
C GLU A 226 1.69 24.18 -10.89
N VAL A 227 1.78 24.75 -12.10
CA VAL A 227 0.59 25.13 -12.88
C VAL A 227 -0.27 23.90 -13.18
N ALA A 228 0.33 22.84 -13.73
CA ALA A 228 -0.41 21.63 -14.09
C ALA A 228 -1.07 20.95 -12.87
N LEU A 229 -0.36 20.87 -11.74
CA LEU A 229 -0.89 20.28 -10.51
C LEU A 229 -2.03 21.13 -9.92
N ARG A 230 -1.91 22.47 -9.91
CA ARG A 230 -3.01 23.34 -9.46
C ARG A 230 -4.27 23.14 -10.30
N ASP A 231 -4.14 23.14 -11.63
CA ASP A 231 -5.26 22.89 -12.54
C ASP A 231 -5.95 21.53 -12.24
N CYS A 232 -5.17 20.47 -12.07
CA CYS A 232 -5.70 19.14 -11.78
C CYS A 232 -6.32 19.03 -10.38
N LEU A 233 -5.71 19.65 -9.37
CA LEU A 233 -6.21 19.66 -7.99
C LEU A 233 -7.52 20.44 -7.87
N ASP A 234 -7.66 21.53 -8.61
CA ASP A 234 -8.89 22.33 -8.70
C ASP A 234 -9.98 21.54 -9.44
N ALA A 235 -9.65 20.91 -10.57
CA ALA A 235 -10.59 20.09 -11.33
C ALA A 235 -11.07 18.84 -10.56
N MET A 236 -10.19 18.22 -9.75
CA MET A 236 -10.56 17.10 -8.89
C MET A 236 -11.53 17.51 -7.77
N GLY A 237 -11.47 18.79 -7.33
CA GLY A 237 -12.29 19.30 -6.24
C GLY A 237 -11.88 18.75 -4.87
N PRO A 238 -12.84 18.60 -3.93
CA PRO A 238 -12.58 17.99 -2.63
C PRO A 238 -12.03 16.57 -2.79
N ALA A 239 -10.90 16.29 -2.13
CA ALA A 239 -10.36 14.93 -2.11
C ALA A 239 -11.36 13.99 -1.44
N THR A 240 -11.54 12.82 -2.03
CA THR A 240 -12.40 11.74 -1.50
C THR A 240 -11.55 10.51 -1.22
N LEU A 241 -12.08 9.53 -0.49
CA LEU A 241 -11.43 8.22 -0.36
C LEU A 241 -11.96 7.25 -1.43
N ARG A 242 -11.05 6.58 -2.15
CA ARG A 242 -11.38 5.55 -3.16
C ARG A 242 -10.36 4.43 -3.13
N PHE A 243 -10.77 3.26 -2.69
CA PHE A 243 -9.85 2.14 -2.45
C PHE A 243 -9.92 1.12 -3.57
N THR A 244 -9.01 1.27 -4.52
CA THR A 244 -9.13 0.68 -5.85
C THR A 244 -8.74 -0.79 -5.95
N ARG A 245 -8.31 -1.40 -4.84
CA ARG A 245 -8.02 -2.84 -4.73
C ARG A 245 -9.01 -3.55 -3.79
N PRO A 246 -9.54 -4.73 -4.18
CA PRO A 246 -10.35 -5.54 -3.29
C PRO A 246 -9.51 -6.04 -2.10
N LEU A 247 -10.19 -6.29 -0.99
CA LEU A 247 -9.64 -6.93 0.21
C LEU A 247 -9.24 -8.37 -0.12
N THR A 248 -8.08 -8.58 -0.76
CA THR A 248 -7.65 -9.95 -1.03
C THR A 248 -7.07 -10.56 0.24
N LEU A 249 -7.76 -11.59 0.72
CA LEU A 249 -7.36 -12.60 1.72
C LEU A 249 -6.13 -13.43 1.25
N THR A 250 -5.23 -12.86 0.46
CA THR A 250 -4.11 -13.55 -0.21
C THR A 250 -2.92 -13.85 0.70
N SER A 251 -3.11 -13.95 2.02
CA SER A 251 -2.11 -14.59 2.89
C SER A 251 -2.39 -16.07 3.18
N TYR A 252 -3.52 -16.66 2.73
CA TYR A 252 -3.81 -18.06 3.06
C TYR A 252 -4.32 -18.99 1.94
N LEU A 253 -4.85 -18.52 0.81
CA LEU A 253 -5.31 -19.42 -0.26
C LEU A 253 -4.86 -18.93 -1.64
N GLY A 254 -4.13 -19.79 -2.34
CA GLY A 254 -3.53 -19.49 -3.63
C GLY A 254 -4.55 -19.25 -4.74
N ASN A 255 -4.17 -18.29 -5.60
CA ASN A 255 -4.69 -17.92 -6.92
C ASN A 255 -5.67 -16.72 -6.97
N PRO A 256 -5.28 -15.58 -7.59
CA PRO A 256 -6.15 -14.43 -7.78
C PRO A 256 -6.63 -14.35 -9.24
N HIS A 257 -7.90 -14.67 -9.50
CA HIS A 257 -8.54 -14.23 -10.73
C HIS A 257 -9.91 -13.62 -10.45
N ASN A 258 -10.05 -12.39 -10.96
CA ASN A 258 -11.17 -11.46 -10.92
C ASN A 258 -11.57 -10.95 -9.53
N LEU A 259 -11.82 -9.64 -9.45
CA LEU A 259 -13.04 -9.06 -8.90
C LEU A 259 -13.01 -7.52 -9.04
N GLU A 260 -14.01 -7.01 -9.76
CA GLU A 260 -14.47 -5.62 -9.71
C GLU A 260 -15.13 -5.35 -8.34
N GLY A 261 -14.97 -4.14 -7.79
CA GLY A 261 -15.62 -3.73 -6.54
C GLY A 261 -14.64 -3.24 -5.47
N VAL A 262 -14.41 -1.93 -5.48
CA VAL A 262 -13.53 -1.09 -4.65
C VAL A 262 -14.11 -0.95 -3.23
N SER A 263 -13.36 -1.30 -2.15
CA SER A 263 -13.83 -1.23 -0.75
C SER A 263 -13.06 -0.21 0.09
N PRO A 264 -13.71 0.84 0.65
CA PRO A 264 -13.10 2.09 1.05
C PRO A 264 -12.38 2.15 2.42
N MET A 265 -11.49 1.21 2.77
CA MET A 265 -11.07 1.05 4.18
C MET A 265 -9.58 0.68 4.41
N ASP A 266 -8.86 1.43 5.29
CA ASP A 266 -7.48 1.10 5.71
C ASP A 266 -7.43 -0.19 6.55
N GLU A 267 -6.26 -0.81 6.72
CA GLU A 267 -6.16 -2.15 7.35
C GLU A 267 -6.62 -2.20 8.81
N LYS A 268 -6.38 -1.13 9.58
CA LYS A 268 -6.82 -1.06 10.97
C LYS A 268 -8.34 -0.87 11.01
N THR A 269 -8.86 0.10 10.28
CA THR A 269 -10.31 0.35 10.16
C THR A 269 -11.02 -0.88 9.62
N ARG A 270 -10.38 -1.61 8.70
CA ARG A 270 -10.87 -2.88 8.15
C ARG A 270 -10.97 -3.93 9.22
N THR A 271 -9.90 -4.15 9.96
CA THR A 271 -9.89 -5.12 11.06
C THR A 271 -10.98 -4.79 12.08
N GLU A 272 -11.15 -3.51 12.42
CA GLU A 272 -12.18 -3.05 13.36
C GLU A 272 -13.60 -3.26 12.82
N MET A 273 -13.84 -2.97 11.53
CA MET A 273 -15.13 -3.16 10.87
C MET A 273 -15.47 -4.64 10.63
N GLU A 274 -14.51 -5.46 10.21
CA GLU A 274 -14.69 -6.91 10.07
C GLU A 274 -14.99 -7.56 11.42
N ALA A 275 -14.28 -7.15 12.48
CA ALA A 275 -14.56 -7.61 13.82
C ALA A 275 -15.95 -7.16 14.31
N GLU A 276 -16.37 -5.94 13.97
CA GLU A 276 -17.73 -5.44 14.28
C GLU A 276 -18.81 -6.20 13.52
N VAL A 277 -18.62 -6.47 12.23
CA VAL A 277 -19.54 -7.28 11.42
C VAL A 277 -19.63 -8.70 11.96
N PHE A 278 -18.51 -9.32 12.34
CA PHE A 278 -18.52 -10.65 12.98
C PHE A 278 -19.31 -10.64 14.29
N ARG A 279 -19.08 -9.65 15.18
CA ARG A 279 -19.87 -9.49 16.41
C ARG A 279 -21.36 -9.34 16.13
N ARG A 280 -21.74 -8.56 15.10
CA ARG A 280 -23.14 -8.39 14.68
C ARG A 280 -23.75 -9.67 14.12
N LEU A 281 -23.01 -10.44 13.32
CA LEU A 281 -23.44 -11.75 12.83
C LEU A 281 -23.70 -12.70 13.99
N VAL A 282 -22.76 -12.79 14.94
CA VAL A 282 -22.91 -13.61 16.14
C VAL A 282 -24.15 -13.18 16.95
N ALA A 283 -24.32 -11.88 17.19
CA ALA A 283 -25.50 -11.36 17.89
C ALA A 283 -26.82 -11.69 17.15
N HIS A 284 -26.82 -11.56 15.82
CA HIS A 284 -27.98 -11.92 14.98
C HIS A 284 -28.32 -13.41 15.10
N LEU A 285 -27.31 -14.29 15.03
CA LEU A 285 -27.49 -15.74 15.18
C LEU A 285 -27.94 -16.14 16.59
N ARG A 286 -27.57 -15.38 17.62
CA ARG A 286 -28.08 -15.57 18.99
C ARG A 286 -29.55 -15.19 19.12
N ALA A 287 -29.99 -14.13 18.44
CA ALA A 287 -31.40 -13.74 18.44
C ALA A 287 -32.27 -14.73 17.65
N ARG A 288 -31.74 -15.32 16.58
CA ARG A 288 -32.43 -16.27 15.69
C ARG A 288 -32.37 -17.71 16.20
N THR A 289 -32.94 -17.95 17.38
CA THR A 289 -33.04 -19.30 17.98
C THR A 289 -33.90 -20.28 17.17
N ASP A 290 -34.74 -19.76 16.27
CA ASP A 290 -35.51 -20.53 15.29
C ASP A 290 -34.63 -21.19 14.23
N VAL A 291 -33.47 -20.61 13.90
CA VAL A 291 -32.55 -21.13 12.89
C VAL A 291 -31.64 -22.19 13.52
N GLN A 292 -31.88 -23.47 13.22
CA GLN A 292 -31.08 -24.57 13.76
C GLN A 292 -29.78 -24.77 12.99
N ASN A 293 -28.74 -25.27 13.67
CA ASN A 293 -27.44 -25.48 13.04
C ASN A 293 -27.51 -26.44 11.84
N ILE A 294 -28.36 -27.48 11.89
CA ILE A 294 -28.49 -28.43 10.78
C ILE A 294 -29.04 -27.77 9.52
N ASP A 295 -29.98 -26.83 9.66
CA ASP A 295 -30.54 -26.10 8.53
C ASP A 295 -29.50 -25.17 7.91
N MET A 296 -28.69 -24.51 8.76
CA MET A 296 -27.56 -23.69 8.28
C MET A 296 -26.51 -24.53 7.55
N MET A 297 -26.18 -25.72 8.06
CA MET A 297 -25.26 -26.62 7.38
C MET A 297 -25.80 -27.04 6.02
N ASN A 298 -27.08 -27.41 5.94
CA ASN A 298 -27.74 -27.84 4.70
C ASN A 298 -27.83 -26.74 3.65
N LEU A 299 -28.05 -25.49 4.08
CA LEU A 299 -28.26 -24.35 3.19
C LEU A 299 -26.94 -23.67 2.78
N ALA A 300 -26.02 -23.50 3.72
CA ALA A 300 -24.88 -22.61 3.59
C ALA A 300 -23.52 -23.29 3.87
N GLY A 301 -23.49 -24.56 4.27
CA GLY A 301 -22.24 -25.29 4.53
C GLY A 301 -21.50 -24.91 5.81
N PHE A 302 -22.09 -24.06 6.67
CA PHE A 302 -21.52 -23.72 7.99
C PHE A 302 -22.62 -23.48 9.02
N CYS A 303 -22.27 -23.54 10.31
CA CYS A 303 -23.17 -23.23 11.41
C CYS A 303 -22.45 -22.52 12.58
N ARG A 304 -23.15 -22.27 13.69
CA ARG A 304 -22.57 -21.63 14.89
C ARG A 304 -21.35 -22.38 15.44
N ASN A 305 -21.34 -23.72 15.35
CA ASN A 305 -20.20 -24.52 15.78
C ASN A 305 -18.96 -24.26 14.91
N CYS A 306 -19.13 -24.13 13.59
CA CYS A 306 -18.05 -23.81 12.66
C CYS A 306 -17.44 -22.45 13.00
N LEU A 307 -18.26 -21.44 13.32
CA LEU A 307 -17.76 -20.14 13.77
C LEU A 307 -16.91 -20.24 15.05
N GLY A 308 -17.30 -21.11 15.98
CA GLY A 308 -16.52 -21.37 17.19
C GLY A 308 -15.20 -22.08 16.89
N ASP A 309 -15.22 -23.07 16.00
CA ASP A 309 -14.02 -23.79 15.57
C ASP A 309 -13.04 -22.84 14.81
N TRP A 310 -13.54 -21.96 13.94
CA TRP A 310 -12.73 -20.91 13.28
C TRP A 310 -12.13 -19.91 14.28
N TYR A 311 -12.90 -19.50 15.30
CA TYR A 311 -12.39 -18.60 16.34
C TYR A 311 -11.25 -19.26 17.12
N ARG A 312 -11.38 -20.55 17.46
CA ARG A 312 -10.33 -21.32 18.12
C ARG A 312 -9.07 -21.41 17.25
N GLU A 313 -9.21 -21.68 15.96
CA GLU A 313 -8.09 -21.74 15.02
C GLU A 313 -7.38 -20.39 14.91
N ALA A 314 -8.15 -19.30 14.80
CA ALA A 314 -7.61 -17.94 14.80
C ALA A 314 -6.87 -17.60 16.11
N ALA A 315 -7.33 -18.09 17.26
CA ALA A 315 -6.63 -17.95 18.54
C ALA A 315 -5.34 -18.77 18.59
N ALA A 316 -5.36 -20.02 18.09
CA ALA A 316 -4.21 -20.90 18.06
C ALA A 316 -3.05 -20.35 17.23
N THR A 317 -3.33 -19.70 16.08
CA THR A 317 -2.29 -19.01 15.27
C THR A 317 -1.59 -17.87 16.02
N ARG A 318 -2.19 -17.38 17.11
CA ARG A 318 -1.67 -16.30 17.96
C ARG A 318 -1.13 -16.81 19.31
N GLY A 319 -1.00 -18.14 19.47
CA GLY A 319 -0.52 -18.77 20.69
C GLY A 319 -1.51 -18.69 21.87
N ILE A 320 -2.78 -18.38 21.61
CA ILE A 320 -3.84 -18.34 22.62
C ILE A 320 -4.52 -19.70 22.62
N ALA A 321 -4.41 -20.42 23.74
CA ALA A 321 -5.12 -21.68 23.93
C ALA A 321 -6.59 -21.40 24.27
N LEU A 322 -7.50 -21.93 23.45
CA LEU A 322 -8.93 -21.98 23.71
C LEU A 322 -9.40 -23.40 23.50
N ASP A 323 -10.17 -23.94 24.43
CA ASP A 323 -10.85 -25.20 24.21
C ASP A 323 -12.09 -25.03 23.31
N LYS A 324 -12.67 -26.16 22.95
CA LYS A 324 -13.80 -26.21 22.01
C LYS A 324 -15.07 -25.57 22.59
N ASP A 325 -15.33 -25.74 23.87
CA ASP A 325 -16.55 -25.24 24.50
C ASP A 325 -16.41 -23.76 24.85
N GLU A 326 -15.22 -23.30 25.26
CA GLU A 326 -14.86 -21.89 25.42
C GLU A 326 -15.05 -21.10 24.12
N ALA A 327 -14.52 -21.61 23.00
CA ALA A 327 -14.65 -20.93 21.71
C ALA A 327 -16.11 -20.91 21.21
N ARG A 328 -16.90 -21.94 21.54
CA ARG A 328 -18.32 -21.99 21.20
C ARG A 328 -19.14 -21.09 22.10
N GLU A 329 -18.81 -20.97 23.38
CA GLU A 329 -19.46 -20.04 24.30
C GLU A 329 -19.31 -18.59 23.82
N ILE A 330 -18.17 -18.23 23.24
CA ILE A 330 -17.98 -16.93 22.57
C ILE A 330 -19.00 -16.74 21.43
N VAL A 331 -19.42 -17.78 20.73
CA VAL A 331 -20.44 -17.67 19.66
C VAL A 331 -21.86 -17.74 20.22
N TYR A 332 -22.16 -18.65 21.14
CA TYR A 332 -23.50 -18.84 21.69
C TYR A 332 -23.90 -17.77 22.72
N GLY A 333 -22.93 -17.13 23.38
CA GLY A 333 -23.17 -16.21 24.50
C GLY A 333 -23.56 -16.89 25.82
N MET A 334 -23.52 -18.21 25.84
CA MET A 334 -23.75 -19.11 26.98
C MET A 334 -23.10 -20.46 26.65
N SER A 335 -23.02 -21.37 27.63
CA SER A 335 -22.45 -22.69 27.39
C SER A 335 -23.22 -23.46 26.29
N PRO A 336 -22.54 -24.26 25.43
CA PRO A 336 -23.22 -25.07 24.41
C PRO A 336 -24.28 -26.03 24.97
N ALA A 337 -24.04 -26.54 26.18
CA ALA A 337 -24.99 -27.41 26.88
C ALA A 337 -26.28 -26.65 27.25
N GLU A 338 -26.16 -25.42 27.73
CA GLU A 338 -27.30 -24.57 28.06
C GLU A 338 -28.08 -24.15 26.82
N TRP A 339 -27.38 -23.75 25.75
CA TRP A 339 -28.02 -23.43 24.48
C TRP A 339 -28.81 -24.61 23.92
N LYS A 340 -28.23 -25.82 23.97
CA LYS A 340 -28.91 -27.04 23.54
C LYS A 340 -30.19 -27.30 24.34
N ARG A 341 -30.15 -27.09 25.66
CA ARG A 341 -31.31 -27.26 26.54
C ARG A 341 -32.42 -26.25 26.26
N LEU A 342 -32.08 -24.99 25.98
CA LEU A 342 -33.04 -23.90 25.83
C LEU A 342 -33.61 -23.74 24.41
N HIS A 343 -32.80 -24.04 23.39
CA HIS A 343 -33.06 -23.55 22.02
C HIS A 343 -32.88 -24.61 20.92
N GLN A 344 -32.19 -25.72 21.18
CA GLN A 344 -31.98 -26.74 20.15
C GLN A 344 -33.19 -27.67 20.08
N LYS A 345 -33.76 -27.80 18.87
CA LYS A 345 -34.85 -28.72 18.57
C LYS A 345 -34.31 -30.00 17.93
N GLU A 346 -35.10 -31.07 18.01
CA GLU A 346 -34.83 -32.29 17.25
C GLU A 346 -34.97 -31.98 15.75
N ALA A 347 -34.03 -32.47 14.95
CA ALA A 347 -34.01 -32.22 13.52
C ALA A 347 -35.10 -33.04 12.82
N SER A 348 -35.75 -32.46 11.79
CA SER A 348 -36.73 -33.21 11.01
C SER A 348 -36.06 -34.34 10.21
N PRO A 349 -36.80 -35.42 9.89
CA PRO A 349 -36.29 -36.47 9.02
C PRO A 349 -35.80 -35.94 7.66
N GLU A 350 -36.44 -34.92 7.09
CA GLU A 350 -35.97 -34.29 5.85
C GLU A 350 -34.62 -33.58 6.02
N ALA A 351 -34.47 -32.80 7.09
CA ALA A 351 -33.21 -32.08 7.37
C ALA A 351 -32.04 -33.05 7.59
N LEU A 352 -32.28 -34.18 8.27
CA LEU A 352 -31.30 -35.25 8.44
C LEU A 352 -30.94 -35.92 7.11
N ALA A 353 -31.93 -36.20 6.27
CA ALA A 353 -31.71 -36.82 4.96
C ALA A 353 -30.94 -35.89 4.00
N GLN A 354 -31.20 -34.58 4.05
CA GLN A 354 -30.44 -33.58 3.30
C GLN A 354 -28.99 -33.50 3.79
N PHE A 355 -28.79 -33.46 5.10
CA PHE A 355 -27.45 -33.41 5.69
C PHE A 355 -26.62 -34.66 5.41
N ALA A 356 -27.27 -35.83 5.31
CA ALA A 356 -26.61 -37.07 4.91
C ALA A 356 -26.14 -37.06 3.45
N LYS A 357 -26.74 -36.23 2.59
CA LYS A 357 -26.41 -36.11 1.15
C LYS A 357 -25.37 -35.03 0.85
N SER A 358 -25.18 -34.06 1.74
CA SER A 358 -24.13 -33.04 1.58
C SER A 358 -22.75 -33.66 1.81
N ASP A 359 -21.79 -33.34 0.92
CA ASP A 359 -20.42 -33.81 1.02
C ASP A 359 -19.80 -33.43 2.38
N LYS A 360 -19.27 -34.42 3.10
CA LYS A 360 -18.71 -34.25 4.45
C LYS A 360 -17.33 -33.57 4.46
N THR A 361 -16.92 -32.94 3.37
CA THR A 361 -15.65 -32.20 3.27
C THR A 361 -15.83 -30.79 3.82
N HIS A 362 -16.02 -30.70 5.13
CA HIS A 362 -16.01 -29.45 5.88
C HIS A 362 -14.95 -29.55 6.96
N SER A 363 -13.70 -29.31 6.58
CA SER A 363 -12.59 -28.95 7.47
C SER A 363 -12.06 -27.61 7.01
#